data_AF-A0A535WTU2-F1
#
_entry.id   AF-A0A535WTU2-F1
#
_cell.length_a   1.000
_cell.length_b   1.000
_cell.length_c   1.000
_cell.angle_alpha   90.00
_cell.angle_beta   90.00
_cell.angle_gamma   90.00
#
_symmetry.space_group_name_H-M   'P 1'
#
loop_
_entity.id
_entity.type
_entity.pdbx_description
1 polymer ?
#
loop_
_entity_poly.entity_id
_entity_poly.type
_entity_poly.pdbx_seq_one_letter_code
_entity_poly.pdbx_strand_id
1 'polypeptide(L)'
;MSPVTTKLEELTPEADKQREKAVSPGSPYKIGVQKAADLAGVKLDDKQVEAAASAVPYTVGIAGGLLYVALRRIARMNPVLAAVFSGTALFLFVDEGLTPTLGLSAPNNQYPLTTHLRGFLGHLAYGAGVAVTAETLLANRDNSPRSSSKT
;
A
#
# COMPACT_ATOMS: atom_id res chain seq x y z
N MET A 1 2.99 5.72 9.83
CA MET A 1 1.73 4.95 9.95
C MET A 1 0.56 5.92 9.96
N SER A 2 -0.59 5.53 9.40
CA SER A 2 -1.82 6.32 9.48
C SER A 2 -2.53 6.11 10.83
N PRO A 3 -3.40 7.02 11.28
CA PRO A 3 -4.15 6.85 12.53
C PRO A 3 -4.92 5.53 12.62
N VAL A 4 -5.45 5.04 11.50
CA VAL A 4 -6.15 3.75 11.43
C VAL A 4 -5.18 2.61 11.75
N THR A 5 -4.04 2.55 11.05
CA THR A 5 -3.05 1.48 11.29
C THR A 5 -2.46 1.54 12.69
N THR A 6 -2.26 2.74 13.25
CA THR A 6 -1.85 2.92 14.65
C THR A 6 -2.88 2.33 15.60
N LYS A 7 -4.17 2.60 15.36
CA LYS A 7 -5.22 2.09 16.25
C LYS A 7 -5.36 0.57 16.18
N LEU A 8 -5.25 0.00 14.99
CA LEU A 8 -5.27 -1.46 14.82
C LEU A 8 -4.07 -2.12 15.51
N GLU A 9 -2.90 -1.48 15.47
CA GLU A 9 -1.71 -1.93 16.20
C GLU A 9 -1.94 -1.93 17.72
N GLU A 10 -2.50 -0.85 18.26
CA GLU A 10 -2.84 -0.75 19.69
C GLU A 10 -3.80 -1.86 20.15
N LEU A 11 -4.77 -2.22 19.30
CA LEU A 11 -5.76 -3.27 19.59
C LEU A 11 -5.23 -4.70 19.41
N THR A 12 -4.03 -4.87 18.85
CA THR A 12 -3.47 -6.19 18.61
C THR A 12 -3.03 -6.82 19.94
N PRO A 13 -3.39 -8.09 20.22
CA PRO A 13 -2.94 -8.79 21.43
C PRO A 13 -1.41 -8.84 21.51
N GLU A 14 -0.85 -8.64 22.72
CA GLU A 14 0.61 -8.64 22.92
C GLU A 14 1.27 -9.97 22.49
N ALA A 15 0.58 -11.10 22.68
CA ALA A 15 1.06 -12.40 22.23
C ALA A 15 1.25 -12.46 20.71
N ASP A 16 0.34 -11.85 19.95
CA ASP A 16 0.42 -11.78 18.49
C ASP A 16 1.53 -10.83 18.04
N LYS A 17 1.70 -9.68 18.71
CA LYS A 17 2.82 -8.76 18.44
C LYS A 17 4.17 -9.43 18.65
N GLN A 18 4.31 -10.21 19.73
CA GLN A 18 5.54 -10.96 20.01
C GLN A 18 5.78 -12.03 18.94
N ARG A 19 4.75 -12.75 18.52
CA ARG A 19 4.84 -13.74 17.44
C ARG A 19 5.23 -13.09 16.11
N GLU A 20 4.59 -11.99 15.73
CA GLU A 20 4.91 -11.21 14.52
C GLU A 20 6.37 -10.75 14.54
N LYS A 21 6.84 -10.20 15.68
CA LYS A 21 8.23 -9.78 15.85
C LYS A 21 9.22 -10.93 15.77
N ALA A 22 8.86 -12.10 16.29
CA ALA A 22 9.73 -13.28 16.28
C ALA A 22 9.96 -13.86 14.88
N VAL A 23 8.97 -13.73 13.98
CA VAL A 23 9.07 -14.24 12.60
C VAL A 23 9.50 -13.18 11.60
N SER A 24 9.34 -11.89 11.91
CA SER A 24 9.65 -10.81 10.98
C SER A 24 11.17 -10.69 10.72
N PRO A 25 11.62 -10.76 9.46
CA PRO A 25 13.03 -10.61 9.11
C PRO A 25 13.53 -9.15 9.19
N GLY A 26 12.65 -8.20 9.53
CA GLY A 26 12.93 -6.77 9.52
C GLY A 26 12.02 -6.04 8.54
N SER A 27 12.45 -4.86 8.08
CA SER A 27 11.66 -4.04 7.15
C SER A 27 11.65 -4.66 5.75
N PRO A 28 10.48 -5.06 5.20
CA PRO A 28 10.39 -5.60 3.84
C PRO A 28 10.91 -4.63 2.77
N TYR A 29 10.75 -3.32 3.00
CA TYR A 29 11.24 -2.29 2.08
C TYR A 29 12.77 -2.25 2.00
N LYS A 30 13.45 -2.32 3.14
CA LYS A 30 14.93 -2.34 3.16
C LYS A 30 15.47 -3.61 2.54
N ILE A 31 14.85 -4.76 2.86
CA ILE A 31 15.20 -6.05 2.27
C ILE A 31 15.00 -6.00 0.75
N GLY A 32 13.89 -5.43 0.27
CA GLY A 32 13.60 -5.30 -1.16
C GLY A 32 14.60 -4.40 -1.90
N VAL A 33 14.94 -3.25 -1.31
CA VAL A 33 15.95 -2.35 -1.86
C VAL A 33 17.31 -3.03 -1.93
N GLN A 34 17.73 -3.71 -0.86
CA GLN A 34 19.01 -4.41 -0.84
C GLN A 34 19.06 -5.51 -1.91
N LYS A 35 18.02 -6.35 -2.00
CA LYS A 35 17.94 -7.39 -3.05
C LYS A 35 17.99 -6.80 -4.47
N ALA A 36 17.30 -5.70 -4.70
CA ALA A 36 17.32 -5.03 -6.00
C ALA A 36 18.70 -4.46 -6.34
N ALA A 37 19.38 -3.87 -5.35
CA ALA A 37 20.74 -3.35 -5.51
C ALA A 37 21.74 -4.48 -5.79
N ASP A 38 21.65 -5.59 -5.04
CA ASP A 38 22.49 -6.78 -5.23
C ASP A 38 22.31 -7.37 -6.64
N LEU A 39 21.06 -7.48 -7.12
CA LEU A 39 20.76 -7.92 -8.49
C LEU A 39 21.31 -6.97 -9.56
N ALA A 40 21.33 -5.67 -9.28
CA ALA A 40 21.90 -4.66 -10.16
C ALA A 40 23.42 -4.54 -10.07
N GLY A 41 24.07 -5.30 -9.17
CA GLY A 41 25.51 -5.19 -8.91
C GLY A 41 25.94 -3.87 -8.26
N VAL A 42 25.00 -3.16 -7.63
CA VAL A 42 25.23 -1.87 -6.97
C VAL A 42 25.35 -2.09 -5.47
N LYS A 43 26.41 -1.55 -4.86
CA LYS A 43 26.53 -1.50 -3.40
C LYS A 43 25.91 -0.21 -2.88
N LEU A 44 24.92 -0.33 -2.01
CA LEU A 44 24.33 0.78 -1.29
C LEU A 44 24.86 0.79 0.14
N ASP A 45 25.12 1.98 0.68
CA ASP A 45 25.31 2.15 2.11
C ASP A 45 23.97 2.20 2.87
N ASP A 46 24.02 2.12 4.19
CA ASP A 46 22.81 2.09 5.03
C ASP A 46 21.92 3.33 4.84
N LYS A 47 22.50 4.51 4.57
CA LYS A 47 21.73 5.75 4.37
C LYS A 47 21.01 5.73 3.02
N GLN A 48 21.66 5.20 1.98
CA GLN A 48 21.06 5.03 0.67
C GLN A 48 19.94 3.99 0.71
N VAL A 49 20.14 2.89 1.43
CA VAL A 49 19.08 1.89 1.66
C VAL A 49 17.90 2.53 2.39
N GLU A 50 18.14 3.32 3.44
CA GLU A 50 17.07 4.00 4.18
C GLU A 50 16.27 4.95 3.28
N ALA A 51 16.99 5.78 2.52
CA ALA A 51 16.39 6.75 1.61
C ALA A 51 15.54 6.05 0.54
N ALA A 52 16.08 5.04 -0.12
CA ALA A 52 15.35 4.28 -1.14
C ALA A 52 14.17 3.52 -0.54
N ALA A 53 14.34 2.89 0.63
CA ALA A 53 13.26 2.17 1.31
C ALA A 53 12.11 3.10 1.70
N SER A 54 12.40 4.36 2.07
CA SER A 54 11.38 5.36 2.36
C SER A 54 10.52 5.74 1.15
N ALA A 55 11.02 5.54 -0.07
CA ALA A 55 10.30 5.84 -1.31
C ALA A 55 9.35 4.70 -1.73
N VAL A 56 9.62 3.45 -1.32
CA VAL A 56 8.84 2.27 -1.75
C VAL A 56 7.35 2.36 -1.38
N PRO A 57 6.94 2.81 -0.18
CA PRO A 57 5.52 2.97 0.13
C PRO A 57 4.79 3.90 -0.84
N TYR A 58 5.46 4.93 -1.36
CA TYR A 58 4.86 5.85 -2.32
C TYR A 58 4.66 5.20 -3.69
N THR A 59 5.58 4.34 -4.14
CA THR A 59 5.43 3.66 -5.44
C THR A 59 4.24 2.70 -5.41
N VAL A 60 4.09 1.93 -4.33
CA VAL A 60 2.93 1.06 -4.09
C VAL A 60 1.65 1.91 -3.98
N GLY A 61 1.70 3.01 -3.23
CA GLY A 61 0.58 3.93 -3.09
C GLY A 61 0.16 4.64 -4.38
N ILE A 62 1.10 4.94 -5.29
CA ILE A 62 0.77 5.50 -6.62
C ILE A 62 0.12 4.42 -7.49
N ALA A 63 0.67 3.20 -7.50
CA ALA A 63 0.11 2.08 -8.25
C ALA A 63 -1.33 1.77 -7.84
N GLY A 64 -1.61 1.74 -6.53
CA GLY A 64 -2.97 1.57 -6.02
C GLY A 64 -3.93 2.69 -6.42
N GLY A 65 -3.47 3.94 -6.41
CA GLY A 65 -4.25 5.10 -6.85
C GLY A 65 -4.59 5.03 -8.34
N LEU A 66 -3.62 4.66 -9.18
CA LEU A 66 -3.83 4.45 -10.62
C LEU A 66 -4.80 3.30 -10.88
N LEU A 67 -4.69 2.20 -10.13
CA LEU A 67 -5.64 1.09 -10.21
C LEU A 67 -7.06 1.55 -9.86
N TYR A 68 -7.24 2.32 -8.78
CA TYR A 68 -8.53 2.91 -8.45
C TYR A 68 -9.10 3.74 -9.62
N VAL A 69 -8.30 4.65 -10.19
CA VAL A 69 -8.73 5.50 -11.30
C VAL A 69 -9.11 4.67 -12.53
N ALA A 70 -8.35 3.63 -12.84
CA ALA A 70 -8.66 2.71 -13.94
C ALA A 70 -10.00 1.99 -13.70
N LEU A 71 -10.22 1.41 -12.52
CA LEU A 71 -11.49 0.76 -12.17
C LEU A 71 -12.66 1.76 -12.23
N ARG A 72 -12.43 2.97 -11.73
CA ARG A 72 -13.45 4.02 -11.65
C ARG A 72 -13.83 4.61 -13.00
N ARG A 73 -12.86 4.85 -13.88
CA ARG A 73 -13.03 5.62 -15.13
C ARG A 73 -13.11 4.75 -16.37
N ILE A 74 -12.37 3.65 -16.40
CA ILE A 74 -12.32 2.74 -17.55
C ILE A 74 -13.34 1.62 -17.34
N ALA A 75 -13.27 0.90 -16.21
CA ALA A 75 -14.22 -0.17 -15.91
C ALA A 75 -15.58 0.32 -15.39
N ARG A 76 -15.74 1.64 -15.21
CA ARG A 76 -16.99 2.31 -14.78
C ARG A 76 -17.57 1.76 -13.47
N MET A 77 -16.71 1.25 -12.58
CA MET A 77 -17.14 0.85 -11.25
C MET A 77 -17.60 2.08 -10.45
N ASN A 78 -18.54 1.87 -9.53
CA ASN A 78 -18.87 2.91 -8.56
C ASN A 78 -17.66 3.16 -7.61
N PRO A 79 -17.55 4.36 -7.00
CA PRO A 79 -16.40 4.72 -6.17
C PRO A 79 -16.11 3.75 -5.03
N VAL A 80 -17.15 3.27 -4.35
CA VAL A 80 -17.01 2.36 -3.20
C VAL A 80 -16.43 1.02 -3.63
N LEU A 81 -16.96 0.42 -4.69
CA LEU A 81 -16.44 -0.83 -5.23
C LEU A 81 -15.00 -0.66 -5.74
N ALA A 82 -14.72 0.41 -6.49
CA ALA A 82 -13.37 0.70 -6.97
C ALA A 82 -12.36 0.82 -5.81
N ALA A 83 -12.75 1.44 -4.70
CA ALA A 83 -11.94 1.58 -3.48
C ALA A 83 -11.68 0.25 -2.79
N VAL A 84 -12.71 -0.57 -2.61
CA VAL A 84 -12.60 -1.90 -2.00
C VAL A 84 -11.74 -2.80 -2.86
N PHE A 85 -11.95 -2.82 -4.18
CA PHE A 85 -11.16 -3.63 -5.10
C PHE A 85 -9.70 -3.20 -5.14
N SER A 86 -9.41 -1.90 -5.24
CA SER A 86 -8.01 -1.43 -5.30
C SER A 86 -7.26 -1.71 -4.00
N GLY A 87 -7.88 -1.46 -2.83
CA GLY A 87 -7.31 -1.79 -1.53
C GLY A 87 -7.09 -3.29 -1.35
N THR A 88 -8.11 -4.10 -1.64
CA THR A 88 -8.03 -5.57 -1.55
C THR A 88 -6.98 -6.14 -2.50
N ALA A 89 -6.88 -5.62 -3.72
CA ALA A 89 -5.88 -6.04 -4.68
C ALA A 89 -4.46 -5.78 -4.17
N LEU A 90 -4.20 -4.59 -3.60
CA LEU A 90 -2.90 -4.32 -3.00
C LEU A 90 -2.58 -5.28 -1.86
N PHE A 91 -3.52 -5.53 -0.95
CA PHE A 91 -3.31 -6.50 0.13
C PHE A 91 -2.98 -7.90 -0.41
N LEU A 92 -3.79 -8.43 -1.32
CA LEU A 92 -3.61 -9.79 -1.82
C LEU A 92 -2.36 -9.94 -2.68
N PHE A 93 -2.10 -9.00 -3.61
CA PHE A 93 -0.98 -9.12 -4.53
C PHE A 93 0.33 -8.67 -3.91
N VAL A 94 0.35 -7.63 -3.08
CA VAL A 94 1.58 -7.10 -2.49
C VAL A 94 1.90 -7.80 -1.18
N ASP A 95 1.04 -7.70 -0.18
CA ASP A 95 1.34 -8.20 1.17
C ASP A 95 1.30 -9.72 1.22
N GLU A 96 0.23 -10.33 0.70
CA GLU A 96 0.06 -11.79 0.77
C GLU A 96 0.75 -12.54 -0.38
N GLY A 97 1.05 -11.85 -1.48
CA GLY A 97 1.61 -12.43 -2.70
C GLY A 97 3.10 -12.15 -2.86
N LEU A 98 3.44 -10.96 -3.35
CA LEU A 98 4.79 -10.58 -3.74
C LEU A 98 5.76 -10.55 -2.55
N THR A 99 5.35 -10.00 -1.41
CA THR A 99 6.22 -9.82 -0.24
C THR A 99 6.79 -11.15 0.27
N PRO A 100 5.99 -12.20 0.55
CA PRO A 100 6.50 -13.50 0.97
C PRO A 100 7.19 -14.26 -0.17
N THR A 101 6.66 -14.20 -1.40
CA THR A 101 7.25 -14.96 -2.53
C THR A 101 8.62 -14.44 -2.94
N LEU A 102 8.86 -13.13 -2.81
CA LEU A 102 10.17 -12.52 -3.00
C LEU A 102 11.07 -12.63 -1.75
N GLY A 103 10.59 -13.25 -0.68
CA GLY A 103 11.31 -13.40 0.59
C GLY A 103 11.66 -12.07 1.24
N LEU A 104 10.74 -11.09 1.15
CA LEU A 104 10.83 -9.80 1.84
C LEU A 104 10.20 -9.87 3.24
N SER A 105 9.34 -10.86 3.47
CA SER A 105 8.77 -11.24 4.76
C SER A 105 8.95 -12.75 4.99
N ALA A 106 8.60 -13.21 6.20
CA ALA A 106 8.39 -14.63 6.42
C ALA A 106 7.14 -15.15 5.65
N PRO A 107 6.99 -16.47 5.48
CA PRO A 107 5.79 -17.06 4.91
C PRO A 107 4.52 -16.71 5.70
N ASN A 108 3.40 -16.50 5.00
CA ASN A 108 2.15 -16.02 5.61
C ASN A 108 1.65 -16.91 6.74
N ASN A 109 1.78 -18.24 6.62
CA ASN A 109 1.35 -19.18 7.66
C ASN A 109 2.11 -19.05 9.00
N GLN A 110 3.22 -18.30 9.04
CA GLN A 110 3.98 -18.06 10.27
C GLN A 110 3.47 -16.84 11.05
N TYR A 111 2.83 -15.89 10.37
CA TYR A 111 2.23 -14.73 11.02
C TYR A 111 0.90 -15.10 11.72
N PRO A 112 0.51 -14.37 12.78
CA PRO A 112 -0.81 -14.53 13.37
C PRO A 112 -1.90 -13.99 12.45
N LEU A 113 -3.11 -14.54 12.57
CA LEU A 113 -4.27 -14.11 11.77
C LEU A 113 -4.57 -12.61 11.93
N THR A 114 -4.28 -12.06 13.11
CA THR A 114 -4.43 -10.64 13.42
C THR A 114 -3.52 -9.75 12.57
N THR A 115 -2.32 -10.20 12.19
CA THR A 115 -1.44 -9.48 11.25
C THR A 115 -2.11 -9.32 9.89
N HIS A 116 -2.65 -10.40 9.34
CA HIS A 116 -3.36 -10.39 8.05
C HIS A 116 -4.61 -9.52 8.10
N LEU A 117 -5.42 -9.64 9.16
CA LEU A 117 -6.63 -8.84 9.33
C LEU A 117 -6.29 -7.35 9.47
N ARG A 118 -5.28 -7.00 10.25
CA ARG A 118 -4.79 -5.63 10.40
C ARG A 118 -4.28 -5.07 9.07
N GLY A 119 -3.49 -5.85 8.33
CA GLY A 119 -3.00 -5.50 7.00
C GLY A 119 -4.15 -5.25 6.02
N PHE A 120 -5.14 -6.14 6.00
CA PHE A 120 -6.32 -6.01 5.15
C PHE A 120 -7.15 -4.76 5.49
N LEU A 121 -7.44 -4.50 6.77
CA LEU A 121 -8.17 -3.31 7.20
C LEU A 121 -7.39 -2.02 6.90
N GLY A 122 -6.06 -2.04 7.03
CA GLY A 122 -5.20 -0.93 6.62
C GLY A 122 -5.32 -0.62 5.12
N HIS A 123 -5.39 -1.66 4.29
CA HIS A 123 -5.57 -1.53 2.85
C HIS A 123 -6.96 -1.03 2.45
N LEU A 124 -8.02 -1.45 3.16
CA LEU A 124 -9.36 -0.88 2.95
C LEU A 124 -9.39 0.61 3.32
N ALA A 125 -8.75 1.00 4.42
CA ALA A 125 -8.64 2.40 4.82
C ALA A 125 -7.85 3.22 3.80
N TYR A 126 -6.76 2.67 3.26
CA TYR A 126 -6.03 3.27 2.15
C TYR A 126 -6.93 3.44 0.91
N GLY A 127 -7.67 2.42 0.50
CA GLY A 127 -8.59 2.48 -0.65
C GLY A 127 -9.67 3.54 -0.48
N ALA A 128 -10.23 3.66 0.72
CA ALA A 128 -11.17 4.73 1.05
C ALA A 128 -10.52 6.13 0.95
N GLY A 129 -9.30 6.28 1.46
CA GLY A 129 -8.51 7.52 1.31
C GLY A 129 -8.27 7.89 -0.15
N VAL A 130 -7.87 6.93 -0.97
CA VAL A 130 -7.70 7.12 -2.43
C VAL A 130 -9.01 7.58 -3.08
N ALA A 131 -10.14 6.95 -2.75
CA ALA A 131 -11.43 7.32 -3.31
C ALA A 131 -11.80 8.76 -2.96
N VAL A 132 -11.68 9.15 -1.69
CA VAL A 132 -11.93 10.53 -1.25
C VAL A 132 -11.05 11.51 -2.01
N THR A 133 -9.74 11.25 -2.08
CA THR A 133 -8.80 12.13 -2.79
C THR A 133 -9.14 12.24 -4.28
N ALA A 134 -9.34 11.11 -4.95
CA ALA A 134 -9.61 11.07 -6.38
C ALA A 134 -10.94 11.73 -6.74
N GLU A 135 -12.03 11.42 -6.04
CA GLU A 135 -13.34 12.01 -6.33
C GLU A 135 -13.35 13.52 -6.01
N THR A 136 -12.63 13.98 -4.97
CA THR A 136 -12.47 15.41 -4.70
C THR A 136 -11.74 16.13 -5.84
N LEU A 137 -10.65 15.55 -6.33
CA LEU A 137 -9.90 16.11 -7.46
C LEU A 137 -10.74 16.13 -8.75
N LEU A 138 -11.56 15.11 -8.98
CA LEU A 138 -12.44 15.02 -10.15
C LEU A 138 -13.61 16.02 -10.06
N ALA A 139 -14.25 16.17 -8.90
CA ALA A 139 -15.34 17.12 -8.71
C ALA A 139 -14.89 18.57 -8.94
N ASN A 140 -13.68 18.93 -8.49
CA ASN A 140 -13.11 20.26 -8.72
C ASN A 140 -12.82 20.54 -10.20
N ARG A 141 -12.51 19.50 -10.98
CA ARG A 141 -12.26 19.62 -12.42
C ARG A 141 -13.54 19.92 -13.20
N ASP A 142 -14.65 19.30 -12.82
CA ASP A 142 -15.94 19.50 -13.50
C ASP A 142 -16.56 20.87 -13.19
N ASN A 143 -16.18 21.50 -12.07
CA ASN A 143 -16.62 22.84 -11.66
C ASN A 143 -15.75 23.99 -12.21
N SER A 144 -14.72 23.71 -13.01
CA SER A 144 -13.90 24.78 -13.62
C SER A 144 -14.65 25.44 -14.79
N PRO A 145 -14.82 26.78 -14.82
CA PRO A 145 -15.52 27.46 -15.91
C PRO A 145 -14.78 27.20 -17.22
N ARG A 146 -15.48 26.61 -18.20
CA ARG A 146 -14.98 26.54 -19.58
C ARG A 146 -14.79 27.97 -20.06
N SER A 147 -13.55 28.41 -20.21
CA SER A 147 -13.22 29.67 -20.89
C SER A 147 -13.90 29.65 -22.26
N SER A 148 -14.94 30.46 -22.41
CA SER A 148 -15.57 30.71 -23.70
C SER A 148 -14.54 31.44 -24.54
N SER A 149 -13.91 30.73 -25.47
CA SER A 149 -13.20 31.35 -26.59
C SER A 149 -14.22 32.19 -27.35
N LYS A 150 -14.20 33.52 -27.15
CA LYS A 150 -14.88 34.47 -28.00
C LYS A 150 -14.18 34.43 -29.37
N THR A 151 -14.89 33.93 -30.37
CA THR A 151 -14.65 34.23 -31.79
C THR A 151 -15.04 35.68 -32.08
#